data_AF-A0A523N532-F1
#
_entry.id   AF-A0A523N532-F1
#
_cell.length_a   1.000
_cell.length_b   1.000
_cell.length_c   1.000
_cell.angle_alpha   90.00
_cell.angle_beta   90.00
_cell.angle_gamma   90.00
#
_symmetry.space_group_name_H-M   'P 1'
#
loop_
_entity.id
_entity.type
_entity.pdbx_description
1 polymer ?
#
loop_
_entity_poly.entity_id
_entity_poly.type
_entity_poly.pdbx_seq_one_letter_code
_entity_poly.pdbx_strand_id
1 'polypeptide(L)'
;MTLGRVAAVLMMMVIAGVVLPDTLHAWTPATHIYLGQSVLENLTLLSTPVADLLRAFPFDFLYGNIAADSSIAKNYAPVSRHCHHWHVGQEIHDHAPSDALRAFGLGYLSHLSADAVAHNYFVPRQLALTSSTPSVGHAYWESRFEAHLGDSYAKQAKAIITMDHSSADGLLDQIISPTIFSVRTNRRLFRGMVHLTETQGWQTAFRVAREQSRWDLQDDHVENHMAWSFDLIVDMLTDENLMARQLDPSGNQSLRQSKELRRQYQRIGGQRNGRPLAEAVEDEFGLPPEPLGHWDASTKVRPWHETVTSHGVVP
;
A
#
# COMPACT_ATOMS: atom_id res chain seq x y z
N MET A 1 -3.13 14.01 41.59
CA MET A 1 -2.12 14.01 40.50
C MET A 1 -1.56 15.41 40.40
N THR A 2 -0.23 15.57 40.36
CA THR A 2 0.40 16.90 40.31
C THR A 2 0.14 17.56 38.95
N LEU A 3 -0.06 18.88 38.94
CA LEU A 3 -0.37 19.67 37.74
C LEU A 3 0.64 19.41 36.59
N GLY A 4 1.92 19.18 36.93
CA GLY A 4 2.96 18.85 35.96
C GLY A 4 2.83 17.49 35.27
N ARG A 5 2.22 16.48 35.91
CA ARG A 5 1.95 15.19 35.26
C ARG A 5 0.79 15.28 34.27
N VAL A 6 -0.21 16.11 34.58
CA VAL A 6 -1.34 16.38 33.67
C VAL A 6 -0.85 17.14 32.44
N ALA A 7 0.02 18.14 32.61
CA ALA A 7 0.61 18.89 31.50
C ALA A 7 1.54 18.04 30.61
N ALA A 8 2.35 17.15 31.21
CA ALA A 8 3.24 16.25 30.44
C ALA A 8 2.45 15.22 29.60
N VAL A 9 1.35 14.70 30.13
CA VAL A 9 0.47 13.78 29.41
C VAL A 9 -0.28 14.52 28.28
N LEU A 10 -0.81 15.72 28.54
CA LEU A 10 -1.43 16.54 27.48
C LEU A 10 -0.43 16.92 26.38
N MET A 11 0.82 17.23 26.73
CA MET A 11 1.87 17.54 25.75
C MET A 11 2.30 16.30 24.95
N MET A 12 2.37 15.11 25.57
CA MET A 12 2.59 13.86 24.82
C MET A 12 1.42 13.52 23.90
N MET A 13 0.17 13.78 24.29
CA MET A 13 -0.99 13.57 23.42
C MET A 13 -1.00 14.54 22.23
N VAL A 14 -0.61 15.80 22.44
CA VAL A 14 -0.47 16.79 21.36
C VAL A 14 0.73 16.46 20.46
N ILE A 15 1.86 16.01 21.01
CA ILE A 15 3.02 15.55 20.23
C ILE A 15 2.65 14.28 19.46
N ALA A 16 1.97 13.30 20.06
CA ALA A 16 1.51 12.10 19.35
C ALA A 16 0.51 12.44 18.23
N GLY A 17 -0.38 13.43 18.45
CA GLY A 17 -1.31 13.93 17.45
C GLY A 17 -0.68 14.77 16.32
N VAL A 18 0.58 15.21 16.48
CA VAL A 18 1.34 15.97 15.46
C VAL A 18 2.44 15.12 14.81
N VAL A 19 2.95 14.09 15.51
CA VAL A 19 4.09 13.26 15.08
C VAL A 19 3.68 11.98 14.34
N LEU A 20 2.46 11.49 14.52
CA LEU A 20 1.95 10.39 13.68
C LEU A 20 1.32 11.00 12.42
N PRO A 21 1.94 10.88 11.23
CA PRO A 21 1.31 11.33 10.01
C PRO A 21 0.03 10.52 9.79
N ASP A 22 -1.07 11.19 9.44
CA ASP A 22 -2.33 10.58 9.00
C ASP A 22 -2.20 9.83 7.66
N THR A 23 -0.99 9.47 7.23
CA THR A 23 -0.72 8.99 5.87
C THR A 23 -0.13 7.58 5.91
N LEU A 24 -0.98 6.62 6.25
CA LEU A 24 -0.82 5.20 5.92
C LEU A 24 -2.13 4.81 5.24
N HIS A 25 -2.17 5.14 3.95
CA HIS A 25 -3.29 4.94 3.05
C HIS A 25 -2.78 4.25 1.79
N ALA A 26 -1.98 3.19 1.94
CA ALA A 26 -1.41 2.43 0.83
C ALA A 26 -0.80 1.12 1.30
N TRP A 27 -0.77 0.12 0.42
CA TRP A 27 0.14 -1.00 0.66
C TRP A 27 1.53 -0.48 1.02
N THR A 28 2.21 -1.17 1.92
CA THR A 28 3.52 -0.68 2.38
C THR A 28 4.53 -0.70 1.22
N PRO A 29 5.60 0.11 1.27
CA PRO A 29 6.62 0.13 0.21
C PRO A 29 7.22 -1.26 -0.09
N ALA A 30 7.32 -2.17 0.88
CA ALA A 30 7.80 -3.51 0.61
C ALA A 30 6.82 -4.33 -0.24
N THR A 31 5.52 -4.19 0.00
CA THR A 31 4.46 -4.84 -0.79
C THR A 31 4.48 -4.34 -2.24
N HIS A 32 4.65 -3.03 -2.45
CA HIS A 32 4.83 -2.47 -3.79
C HIS A 32 6.11 -2.94 -4.48
N ILE A 33 7.22 -3.08 -3.75
CA ILE A 33 8.45 -3.69 -4.31
C ILE A 33 8.21 -5.13 -4.70
N TYR A 34 7.51 -5.92 -3.87
CA TYR A 34 7.16 -7.30 -4.21
C TYR A 34 6.38 -7.37 -5.52
N LEU A 35 5.31 -6.59 -5.64
CA LEU A 35 4.48 -6.52 -6.84
C LEU A 35 5.24 -6.01 -8.05
N GLY A 36 6.02 -4.93 -7.90
CA GLY A 36 6.86 -4.40 -8.98
C GLY A 36 7.90 -5.40 -9.47
N GLN A 37 8.55 -6.15 -8.57
CA GLN A 37 9.46 -7.22 -8.96
C GLN A 37 8.73 -8.38 -9.64
N SER A 38 7.52 -8.69 -9.20
CA SER A 38 6.67 -9.69 -9.87
C SER A 38 6.43 -9.29 -11.32
N VAL A 39 6.20 -8.01 -11.61
CA VAL A 39 6.06 -7.53 -13.00
C VAL A 39 7.38 -7.69 -13.78
N LEU A 40 8.51 -7.28 -13.20
CA LEU A 40 9.82 -7.37 -13.85
C LEU A 40 10.26 -8.82 -14.11
N GLU A 41 9.79 -9.78 -13.32
CA GLU A 41 10.03 -11.21 -13.53
C GLU A 41 9.10 -11.81 -14.61
N ASN A 42 7.99 -11.14 -14.94
CA ASN A 42 6.96 -11.63 -15.85
C ASN A 42 6.70 -10.69 -17.03
N LEU A 43 7.75 -10.04 -17.56
CA LEU A 43 7.64 -9.08 -18.68
C LEU A 43 7.00 -9.65 -19.95
N THR A 44 6.96 -10.98 -20.10
CA THR A 44 6.27 -11.67 -21.22
C THR A 44 4.76 -11.50 -21.20
N LEU A 45 4.18 -11.07 -20.07
CA LEU A 45 2.76 -10.74 -19.96
C LEU A 45 2.42 -9.36 -20.56
N LEU A 46 3.44 -8.55 -20.86
CA LEU A 46 3.28 -7.18 -21.35
C LEU A 46 3.53 -7.09 -22.86
N SER A 47 3.06 -6.00 -23.47
CA SER A 47 3.42 -5.70 -24.86
C SER A 47 4.94 -5.49 -24.99
N THR A 48 5.51 -5.82 -26.16
CA THR A 48 6.96 -5.69 -26.40
C THR A 48 7.51 -4.30 -26.06
N PRO A 49 6.86 -3.17 -26.45
CA PRO A 49 7.36 -1.85 -26.10
C PRO A 49 7.44 -1.59 -24.59
N VAL A 50 6.42 -2.01 -23.82
CA VAL A 50 6.41 -1.86 -22.36
C VAL A 50 7.46 -2.77 -21.73
N ALA A 51 7.53 -4.04 -22.16
CA ALA A 51 8.50 -5.00 -21.67
C ALA A 51 9.95 -4.53 -21.87
N ASP A 52 10.27 -3.99 -23.05
CA ASP A 52 11.60 -3.48 -23.37
C ASP A 52 11.96 -2.24 -22.55
N LEU A 53 11.00 -1.33 -22.35
CA LEU A 53 11.17 -0.16 -21.50
C LEU A 53 11.45 -0.54 -20.05
N LEU A 54 10.66 -1.44 -19.46
CA LEU A 54 10.84 -1.88 -18.08
C LEU A 54 12.12 -2.69 -17.88
N ARG A 55 12.55 -3.46 -18.89
CA ARG A 55 13.83 -4.17 -18.88
C ARG A 55 15.02 -3.21 -18.89
N ALA A 56 14.92 -2.10 -19.61
CA ALA A 56 15.97 -1.09 -19.69
C ALA A 56 16.05 -0.21 -18.43
N PHE A 57 14.91 0.07 -17.79
CA PHE A 57 14.81 1.00 -16.64
C PHE A 57 14.10 0.39 -15.42
N PRO A 58 14.58 -0.76 -14.89
CA PRO A 58 13.89 -1.48 -13.83
C PRO A 58 13.88 -0.71 -12.51
N PHE A 59 14.93 0.05 -12.20
CA PHE A 59 15.02 0.81 -10.95
C PHE A 59 14.15 2.07 -10.95
N ASP A 60 14.02 2.75 -12.08
CA ASP A 60 13.09 3.88 -12.24
C ASP A 60 11.65 3.40 -12.09
N PHE A 61 11.30 2.25 -12.71
CA PHE A 61 10.00 1.61 -12.52
C PHE A 61 9.73 1.25 -11.05
N LEU A 62 10.66 0.56 -10.39
CA LEU A 62 10.51 0.21 -8.97
C LEU A 62 10.42 1.44 -8.08
N TYR A 63 11.13 2.52 -8.40
CA TYR A 63 11.02 3.77 -7.67
C TYR A 63 9.64 4.41 -7.86
N GLY A 64 9.12 4.45 -9.09
CA GLY A 64 7.76 4.89 -9.38
C GLY A 64 6.71 4.12 -8.56
N ASN A 65 6.90 2.81 -8.43
CA ASN A 65 6.00 1.91 -7.68
C ASN A 65 5.94 2.21 -6.17
N ILE A 66 6.89 2.96 -5.62
CA ILE A 66 6.91 3.35 -4.19
C ILE A 66 6.90 4.88 -3.97
N ALA A 67 6.91 5.66 -5.05
CA ALA A 67 7.09 7.11 -4.98
C ALA A 67 5.84 7.84 -4.45
N ALA A 68 4.66 7.32 -4.74
CA ALA A 68 3.39 7.88 -4.26
C ALA A 68 3.32 7.95 -2.72
N ASP A 69 3.90 6.97 -2.01
CA ASP A 69 3.94 6.95 -0.53
C ASP A 69 4.96 7.93 0.06
N SER A 70 6.01 8.25 -0.69
CA SER A 70 7.04 9.19 -0.26
C SER A 70 6.59 10.66 -0.34
N SER A 71 5.44 10.92 -0.97
CA SER A 71 4.83 12.24 -1.15
C SER A 71 4.09 12.69 0.11
N ILE A 72 4.81 12.87 1.23
CA ILE A 72 4.33 13.32 2.56
C ILE A 72 3.66 14.73 2.54
N ALA A 73 3.58 15.42 1.39
CA ALA A 73 2.97 16.75 1.27
C ALA A 73 1.43 16.73 1.13
N LYS A 74 0.75 15.65 1.56
CA LYS A 74 -0.69 15.45 1.37
C LYS A 74 -1.57 16.56 1.97
N ASN A 75 -1.15 17.24 3.05
CA ASN A 75 -1.99 18.23 3.72
C ASN A 75 -1.96 19.65 3.11
N TYR A 76 -1.18 19.88 2.05
CA TYR A 76 -0.99 21.24 1.50
C TYR A 76 -1.26 21.36 -0.01
N ALA A 77 -1.32 20.25 -0.74
CA ALA A 77 -1.77 20.26 -2.13
C ALA A 77 -3.30 20.40 -2.22
N PRO A 78 -3.86 21.07 -3.27
CA PRO A 78 -5.28 21.00 -3.54
C PRO A 78 -5.75 19.54 -3.59
N VAL A 79 -6.97 19.25 -3.11
CA VAL A 79 -7.49 17.87 -3.00
C VAL A 79 -7.41 17.11 -4.34
N SER A 80 -7.51 17.83 -5.46
CA SER A 80 -7.38 17.28 -6.81
C SER A 80 -5.94 16.96 -7.23
N ARG A 81 -4.91 17.14 -6.40
CA ARG A 81 -3.50 16.85 -6.72
C ARG A 81 -2.88 15.88 -5.70
N HIS A 82 -3.69 15.18 -4.91
CA HIS A 82 -3.18 14.11 -4.05
C HIS A 82 -2.60 12.98 -4.91
N CYS A 83 -1.46 12.44 -4.49
CA CYS A 83 -0.70 11.39 -5.17
C CYS A 83 -1.49 10.11 -5.49
N HIS A 84 -2.57 9.84 -4.75
CA HIS A 84 -3.41 8.66 -4.92
C HIS A 84 -4.59 8.89 -5.89
N HIS A 85 -4.37 9.61 -6.99
CA HIS A 85 -5.34 9.80 -8.06
C HIS A 85 -4.80 9.34 -9.42
N TRP A 86 -5.63 8.63 -10.18
CA TRP A 86 -5.28 8.13 -11.52
C TRP A 86 -4.71 9.20 -12.46
N HIS A 87 -5.33 10.39 -12.47
CA HIS A 87 -4.87 11.45 -13.37
C HIS A 87 -3.45 11.95 -13.03
N VAL A 88 -3.01 11.87 -11.76
CA VAL A 88 -1.65 12.24 -11.36
C VAL A 88 -0.65 11.24 -11.93
N GLY A 89 -0.90 9.95 -11.75
CA GLY A 89 -0.07 8.89 -12.34
C GLY A 89 -0.03 8.97 -13.86
N GLN A 90 -1.16 9.27 -14.49
CA GLN A 90 -1.24 9.47 -15.94
C GLN A 90 -0.46 10.69 -16.40
N GLU A 91 -0.59 11.83 -15.71
CA GLU A 91 0.13 13.07 -16.02
C GLU A 91 1.65 12.86 -15.91
N ILE A 92 2.11 12.09 -14.91
CA ILE A 92 3.53 11.69 -14.74
C ILE A 92 4.00 10.90 -15.96
N HIS A 93 3.23 9.90 -16.41
CA HIS A 93 3.61 9.07 -17.55
C HIS A 93 3.59 9.88 -18.87
N ASP A 94 2.54 10.65 -19.12
CA ASP A 94 2.34 11.40 -20.37
C ASP A 94 3.35 12.53 -20.55
N HIS A 95 3.78 13.18 -19.47
CA HIS A 95 4.74 14.29 -19.51
C HIS A 95 6.19 13.86 -19.29
N ALA A 96 6.47 12.55 -19.20
CA ALA A 96 7.82 12.05 -18.97
C ALA A 96 8.75 12.33 -20.17
N PRO A 97 9.80 13.17 -20.00
CA PRO A 97 10.67 13.60 -21.10
C PRO A 97 11.71 12.55 -21.50
N SER A 98 11.83 11.44 -20.77
CA SER A 98 12.81 10.39 -21.03
C SER A 98 12.22 9.00 -20.82
N ASP A 99 12.84 7.98 -21.41
CA ASP A 99 12.43 6.59 -21.25
C ASP A 99 12.47 6.14 -19.77
N ALA A 100 13.51 6.55 -19.03
CA ALA A 100 13.60 6.31 -17.58
C ALA A 100 12.39 6.89 -16.83
N LEU A 101 11.98 8.11 -17.15
CA LEU A 101 10.82 8.75 -16.52
C LEU A 101 9.49 8.16 -17.00
N ARG A 102 9.43 7.61 -18.22
CA ARG A 102 8.27 6.86 -18.68
C ARG A 102 8.11 5.56 -17.90
N ALA A 103 9.21 4.84 -17.64
CA ALA A 103 9.23 3.65 -16.79
C ALA A 103 8.83 3.99 -15.34
N PHE A 104 9.32 5.11 -14.80
CA PHE A 104 8.87 5.65 -13.53
C PHE A 104 7.36 5.91 -13.48
N GLY A 105 6.78 6.54 -14.51
CA GLY A 105 5.34 6.76 -14.62
C GLY A 105 4.53 5.46 -14.64
N LEU A 106 4.99 4.44 -15.36
CA LEU A 106 4.38 3.10 -15.35
C LEU A 106 4.45 2.45 -13.96
N GLY A 107 5.56 2.65 -13.25
CA GLY A 107 5.70 2.24 -11.85
C GLY A 107 4.66 2.92 -10.96
N TYR A 108 4.46 4.22 -11.12
CA TYR A 108 3.47 4.99 -10.37
C TYR A 108 2.03 4.51 -10.65
N LEU A 109 1.70 4.20 -11.91
CA LEU A 109 0.40 3.62 -12.27
C LEU A 109 0.22 2.21 -11.68
N SER A 110 1.30 1.43 -11.60
CA SER A 110 1.29 0.12 -10.95
C SER A 110 1.00 0.23 -9.45
N HIS A 111 1.59 1.24 -8.78
CA HIS A 111 1.29 1.55 -7.39
C HIS A 111 -0.21 1.81 -7.17
N LEU A 112 -0.79 2.70 -7.98
CA LEU A 112 -2.22 3.03 -7.88
C LEU A 112 -3.12 1.82 -8.13
N SER A 113 -2.72 0.91 -9.01
CA SER A 113 -3.45 -0.33 -9.29
C SER A 113 -3.46 -1.27 -8.10
N ALA A 114 -2.33 -1.43 -7.41
CA ALA A 114 -2.25 -2.22 -6.19
C ALA A 114 -3.08 -1.60 -5.06
N ASP A 115 -3.01 -0.28 -4.90
CA ASP A 115 -3.75 0.45 -3.86
C ASP A 115 -5.26 0.47 -4.10
N ALA A 116 -5.68 0.44 -5.36
CA ALA A 116 -7.08 0.23 -5.70
C ALA A 116 -7.60 -1.10 -5.13
N VAL A 117 -6.80 -2.16 -5.10
CA VAL A 117 -7.20 -3.42 -4.43
C VAL A 117 -7.19 -3.26 -2.92
N ALA A 118 -6.13 -2.68 -2.36
CA ALA A 118 -5.97 -2.49 -0.92
C ALA A 118 -7.15 -1.74 -0.31
N HIS A 119 -7.53 -0.60 -0.88
CA HIS A 119 -8.47 0.32 -0.27
C HIS A 119 -9.93 0.07 -0.63
N ASN A 120 -10.21 -0.74 -1.65
CA ASN A 120 -11.58 -1.10 -2.00
C ASN A 120 -11.99 -2.47 -1.46
N TYR A 121 -11.05 -3.39 -1.24
CA TYR A 121 -11.37 -4.74 -0.78
C TYR A 121 -10.72 -5.08 0.57
N PHE A 122 -9.39 -4.99 0.67
CA PHE A 122 -8.70 -5.50 1.86
C PHE A 122 -8.94 -4.67 3.12
N VAL A 123 -8.45 -3.43 3.15
CA VAL A 123 -8.49 -2.56 4.31
C VAL A 123 -9.91 -2.30 4.80
N PRO A 124 -10.90 -1.91 3.95
CA PRO A 124 -12.26 -1.66 4.42
C PRO A 124 -12.90 -2.91 5.03
N ARG A 125 -12.64 -4.11 4.48
CA ARG A 125 -13.07 -5.39 5.06
C ARG A 125 -12.51 -5.57 6.47
N GLN A 126 -11.20 -5.40 6.64
CA GLN A 126 -10.57 -5.59 7.95
C GLN A 126 -11.03 -4.56 8.97
N LEU A 127 -11.20 -3.30 8.58
CA LEU A 127 -11.74 -2.25 9.46
C LEU A 127 -13.20 -2.50 9.86
N ALA A 128 -14.01 -3.05 8.96
CA ALA A 128 -15.39 -3.38 9.26
C ALA A 128 -15.48 -4.51 10.29
N LEU A 129 -14.64 -5.55 10.17
CA LEU A 129 -14.60 -6.71 11.07
C LEU A 129 -13.93 -6.41 12.41
N THR A 130 -12.87 -5.60 12.42
CA THR A 130 -11.99 -5.47 13.59
C THR A 130 -12.21 -4.16 14.35
N SER A 131 -12.22 -4.24 15.69
CA SER A 131 -12.50 -3.10 16.56
C SER A 131 -11.32 -2.16 16.73
N SER A 132 -10.90 -1.52 15.65
CA SER A 132 -9.83 -0.52 15.64
C SER A 132 -10.36 0.86 15.24
N THR A 133 -9.67 1.91 15.72
CA THR A 133 -9.86 3.25 15.17
C THR A 133 -9.32 3.27 13.73
N PRO A 134 -9.93 4.02 12.79
CA PRO A 134 -9.62 3.87 11.36
C PRO A 134 -8.15 4.08 10.99
N SER A 135 -7.50 5.13 11.50
CA SER A 135 -6.11 5.45 11.14
C SER A 135 -5.11 4.43 11.70
N VAL A 136 -5.30 4.00 12.95
CA VAL A 136 -4.45 2.97 13.58
C VAL A 136 -4.72 1.59 12.98
N GLY A 137 -5.98 1.28 12.67
CA GLY A 137 -6.39 0.03 12.04
C GLY A 137 -5.87 -0.13 10.62
N HIS A 138 -5.90 0.94 9.83
CA HIS A 138 -5.44 0.95 8.43
C HIS A 138 -3.95 0.57 8.36
N ALA A 139 -3.11 1.39 9.01
CA ALA A 139 -1.67 1.15 9.17
C ALA A 139 -1.33 -0.24 9.71
N TYR A 140 -2.10 -0.69 10.70
CA TYR A 140 -1.93 -2.01 11.31
C TYR A 140 -2.16 -3.13 10.30
N TRP A 141 -3.24 -3.05 9.51
CA TRP A 141 -3.60 -4.10 8.56
C TRP A 141 -2.65 -4.19 7.37
N GLU A 142 -2.17 -3.06 6.85
CA GLU A 142 -1.13 -3.03 5.82
C GLU A 142 0.19 -3.63 6.32
N SER A 143 0.62 -3.24 7.53
CA SER A 143 1.84 -3.79 8.13
C SER A 143 1.71 -5.28 8.45
N ARG A 144 0.51 -5.75 8.83
CA ARG A 144 0.23 -7.18 9.03
C ARG A 144 0.25 -7.95 7.72
N PHE A 145 -0.21 -7.33 6.63
CA PHE A 145 -0.10 -7.90 5.30
C PHE A 145 1.38 -8.05 4.90
N GLU A 146 2.16 -6.98 5.01
CA GLU A 146 3.60 -6.97 4.71
C GLU A 146 4.38 -8.06 5.46
N ALA A 147 4.01 -8.35 6.72
CA ALA A 147 4.70 -9.34 7.54
C ALA A 147 4.74 -10.76 6.94
N HIS A 148 3.91 -11.05 5.93
CA HIS A 148 3.93 -12.31 5.17
C HIS A 148 5.03 -12.35 4.10
N LEU A 149 5.55 -11.20 3.69
CA LEU A 149 6.61 -11.07 2.67
C LEU A 149 8.02 -11.26 3.25
N GLY A 150 8.17 -11.09 4.57
CA GLY A 150 9.45 -11.06 5.25
C GLY A 150 10.27 -9.79 4.98
N ASP A 151 11.46 -9.72 5.59
CA ASP A 151 12.24 -8.47 5.64
C ASP A 151 12.99 -8.11 4.34
N SER A 152 13.06 -9.04 3.38
CA SER A 152 13.88 -8.86 2.17
C SER A 152 13.36 -7.71 1.30
N TYR A 153 12.05 -7.60 1.12
CA TYR A 153 11.43 -6.56 0.29
C TYR A 153 11.49 -5.17 0.94
N ALA A 154 11.39 -5.09 2.27
CA ALA A 154 11.60 -3.83 2.99
C ALA A 154 13.04 -3.30 2.83
N LYS A 155 14.04 -4.19 2.90
CA LYS A 155 15.45 -3.84 2.64
C LYS A 155 15.66 -3.38 1.19
N GLN A 156 15.00 -4.03 0.24
CA GLN A 156 15.07 -3.64 -1.17
C GLN A 156 14.40 -2.30 -1.44
N ALA A 157 13.21 -2.05 -0.87
CA ALA A 157 12.56 -0.73 -0.93
C ALA A 157 13.51 0.35 -0.43
N LYS A 158 14.14 0.15 0.74
CA LYS A 158 15.15 1.07 1.26
C LYS A 158 16.30 1.30 0.28
N ALA A 159 16.85 0.24 -0.30
CA ALA A 159 17.94 0.35 -1.27
C ALA A 159 17.54 1.22 -2.47
N ILE A 160 16.37 1.00 -3.06
CA ILE A 160 15.81 1.80 -4.15
C ILE A 160 15.66 3.27 -3.74
N ILE A 161 15.06 3.55 -2.58
CA ILE A 161 14.82 4.92 -2.09
C ILE A 161 16.12 5.72 -1.91
N THR A 162 17.21 5.03 -1.55
CA THR A 162 18.51 5.66 -1.32
C THR A 162 19.29 6.01 -2.58
N MET A 163 18.85 5.52 -3.75
CA MET A 163 19.45 5.89 -5.04
C MET A 163 19.17 7.36 -5.39
N ASP A 164 19.92 7.85 -6.39
CA ASP A 164 19.69 9.17 -6.95
C ASP A 164 18.50 9.12 -7.91
N HIS A 165 17.43 9.85 -7.55
CA HIS A 165 16.21 9.98 -8.34
C HIS A 165 15.91 11.43 -8.68
N SER A 166 16.94 12.29 -8.72
CA SER A 166 16.77 13.74 -8.88
C SER A 166 15.89 14.13 -10.09
N SER A 167 15.96 13.38 -11.19
CA SER A 167 15.12 13.60 -12.38
C SER A 167 13.65 13.26 -12.13
N ALA A 168 13.37 12.15 -11.45
CA ALA A 168 12.01 11.72 -11.12
C ALA A 168 11.38 12.63 -10.06
N ASP A 169 12.15 12.97 -9.02
CA ASP A 169 11.78 13.96 -8.01
C ASP A 169 11.42 15.31 -8.67
N GLY A 170 12.24 15.76 -9.63
CA GLY A 170 12.00 17.00 -10.36
C GLY A 170 10.73 16.98 -11.23
N LEU A 171 10.33 15.81 -11.74
CA LEU A 171 9.07 15.63 -12.46
C LEU A 171 7.88 15.66 -11.49
N LEU A 172 7.97 14.97 -10.35
CA LEU A 172 6.95 14.99 -9.30
C LEU A 172 6.71 16.41 -8.76
N ASP A 173 7.79 17.17 -8.54
CA ASP A 173 7.72 18.57 -8.09
C ASP A 173 6.93 19.47 -9.06
N GLN A 174 7.02 19.21 -10.37
CA GLN A 174 6.29 19.95 -11.40
C GLN A 174 4.80 19.59 -11.42
N ILE A 175 4.45 18.32 -11.19
CA ILE A 175 3.09 17.80 -11.35
C ILE A 175 2.27 17.89 -10.05
N ILE A 176 2.83 17.58 -8.89
CA ILE A 176 2.07 17.46 -7.63
C ILE A 176 1.89 18.83 -6.92
N SER A 177 2.54 19.89 -7.41
CA SER A 177 2.52 21.30 -6.96
C SER A 177 3.70 21.70 -6.03
N PRO A 178 4.24 22.94 -6.16
CA PRO A 178 5.36 23.44 -5.36
C PRO A 178 4.89 23.92 -3.98
N THR A 179 4.55 23.00 -3.07
CA THR A 179 4.04 23.35 -1.73
C THR A 179 5.12 23.31 -0.64
N ILE A 180 5.79 24.46 -0.46
CA ILE A 180 6.48 25.04 0.72
C ILE A 180 7.62 24.22 1.39
N PHE A 181 7.81 22.95 1.06
CA PHE A 181 9.00 22.18 1.40
C PHE A 181 9.45 21.38 0.18
N SER A 182 10.68 21.63 -0.30
CA SER A 182 11.27 20.85 -1.41
C SER A 182 11.19 19.35 -1.13
N VAL A 183 11.06 18.52 -2.17
CA VAL A 183 11.17 17.04 -2.07
C VAL A 183 12.37 16.59 -1.23
N ARG A 184 13.47 17.36 -1.15
CA ARG A 184 14.60 17.12 -0.24
C ARG A 184 14.21 17.02 1.25
N THR A 185 13.28 17.84 1.74
CA THR A 185 12.81 17.82 3.14
C THR A 185 11.89 16.63 3.38
N ASN A 186 11.03 16.32 2.41
CA ASN A 186 10.21 15.11 2.40
C ASN A 186 11.06 13.83 2.43
N ARG A 187 12.13 13.81 1.63
CA ARG A 187 13.12 12.73 1.57
C ARG A 187 13.82 12.52 2.92
N ARG A 188 14.03 13.58 3.72
CA ARG A 188 14.58 13.45 5.09
C ARG A 188 13.58 12.84 6.07
N LEU A 189 12.30 13.18 5.97
CA LEU A 189 11.23 12.60 6.80
C LEU A 189 10.96 11.14 6.43
N PHE A 190 10.90 10.84 5.13
CA PHE A 190 10.73 9.49 4.60
C PHE A 190 11.92 8.58 4.93
N ARG A 191 13.16 9.06 4.77
CA ARG A 191 14.36 8.36 5.28
C ARG A 191 14.30 8.14 6.79
N GLY A 192 13.77 9.12 7.54
CA GLY A 192 13.54 8.99 8.98
C GLY A 192 12.52 7.89 9.34
N MET A 193 11.45 7.76 8.56
CA MET A 193 10.43 6.72 8.70
C MET A 193 10.98 5.32 8.40
N VAL A 194 11.77 5.18 7.33
CA VAL A 194 12.49 3.94 7.01
C VAL A 194 13.53 3.57 8.08
N HIS A 195 14.14 4.55 8.75
CA HIS A 195 15.01 4.26 9.90
C HIS A 195 14.24 3.86 11.17
N LEU A 196 13.01 4.35 11.37
CA LEU A 196 12.14 3.95 12.48
C LEU A 196 11.66 2.50 12.34
N THR A 197 11.39 2.03 11.11
CA THR A 197 11.05 0.62 10.85
C THR A 197 12.23 -0.35 11.07
N GLU A 198 13.46 0.15 11.13
CA GLU A 198 14.68 -0.63 11.45
C GLU A 198 15.01 -0.69 12.95
N THR A 199 14.28 0.02 13.81
CA THR A 199 14.53 -0.06 15.24
C THR A 199 14.19 -1.47 15.73
N GLN A 200 15.11 -2.14 16.44
CA GLN A 200 14.86 -3.46 17.04
C GLN A 200 13.56 -3.49 17.87
N GLY A 201 13.16 -2.35 18.44
CA GLY A 201 11.89 -2.18 19.16
C GLY A 201 10.65 -2.22 18.27
N TRP A 202 10.70 -1.69 17.05
CA TRP A 202 9.59 -1.75 16.09
C TRP A 202 9.44 -3.19 15.55
N GLN A 203 10.55 -3.79 15.12
CA GLN A 203 10.60 -5.19 14.68
C GLN A 203 10.12 -6.17 15.76
N THR A 204 10.50 -5.94 17.01
CA THR A 204 10.04 -6.75 18.15
C THR A 204 8.57 -6.51 18.46
N ALA A 205 8.10 -5.27 18.42
CA ALA A 205 6.69 -4.95 18.62
C ALA A 205 5.79 -5.60 17.54
N PHE A 206 6.23 -5.65 16.28
CA PHE A 206 5.49 -6.29 15.19
C PHE A 206 5.51 -7.81 15.25
N ARG A 207 6.66 -8.43 15.58
CA ARG A 207 6.73 -9.87 15.81
C ARG A 207 5.79 -10.29 16.94
N VAL A 208 5.80 -9.56 18.06
CA VAL A 208 4.88 -9.78 19.18
C VAL A 208 3.43 -9.53 18.77
N ALA A 209 3.14 -8.50 17.96
CA ALA A 209 1.80 -8.24 17.46
C ALA A 209 1.31 -9.31 16.46
N ARG A 210 2.21 -9.99 15.74
CA ARG A 210 1.92 -11.14 14.87
C ARG A 210 1.61 -12.38 15.69
N GLU A 211 2.45 -12.67 16.70
CA GLU A 211 2.33 -13.85 17.57
C GLU A 211 1.16 -13.75 18.57
N GLN A 212 0.72 -12.55 18.92
CA GLN A 212 -0.37 -12.31 19.90
C GLN A 212 -1.68 -11.82 19.27
N SER A 213 -1.78 -11.74 17.95
CA SER A 213 -3.00 -11.20 17.34
C SER A 213 -4.17 -12.16 17.50
N ARG A 214 -5.27 -11.62 18.02
CA ARG A 214 -6.58 -12.30 18.05
C ARG A 214 -7.21 -12.46 16.67
N TRP A 215 -6.71 -11.73 15.66
CA TRP A 215 -7.27 -11.70 14.31
C TRP A 215 -6.25 -12.25 13.32
N ASP A 216 -6.49 -13.50 12.94
CA ASP A 216 -5.64 -14.24 12.01
C ASP A 216 -5.91 -13.80 10.57
N LEU A 217 -4.84 -13.60 9.79
CA LEU A 217 -4.92 -13.28 8.36
C LEU A 217 -4.38 -14.50 7.63
N GLN A 218 -5.27 -15.29 7.05
CA GLN A 218 -4.91 -16.54 6.38
C GLN A 218 -4.08 -16.29 5.13
N ASP A 219 -3.16 -17.21 4.83
CA ASP A 219 -2.29 -17.14 3.64
C ASP A 219 -3.11 -17.06 2.34
N ASP A 220 -4.24 -17.76 2.23
CA ASP A 220 -5.14 -17.69 1.07
C ASP A 220 -5.71 -16.28 0.86
N HIS A 221 -5.95 -15.53 1.94
CA HIS A 221 -6.38 -14.14 1.81
C HIS A 221 -5.24 -13.26 1.31
N VAL A 222 -4.01 -13.49 1.76
CA VAL A 222 -2.82 -12.77 1.28
C VAL A 222 -2.63 -13.06 -0.22
N GLU A 223 -2.65 -14.33 -0.59
CA GLU A 223 -2.57 -14.81 -1.96
C GLU A 223 -3.60 -14.14 -2.87
N ASN A 224 -4.88 -14.21 -2.52
CA ASN A 224 -5.95 -13.66 -3.36
C ASN A 224 -5.83 -12.14 -3.57
N HIS A 225 -5.43 -11.39 -2.54
CA HIS A 225 -5.23 -9.94 -2.68
C HIS A 225 -3.96 -9.60 -3.46
N MET A 226 -2.90 -10.40 -3.35
CA MET A 226 -1.70 -10.27 -4.18
C MET A 226 -2.01 -10.59 -5.64
N ALA A 227 -2.78 -11.64 -5.90
CA ALA A 227 -3.21 -12.04 -7.23
C ALA A 227 -4.00 -10.92 -7.91
N TRP A 228 -5.02 -10.39 -7.25
CA TRP A 228 -5.79 -9.25 -7.77
C TRP A 228 -4.95 -7.99 -7.95
N SER A 229 -4.04 -7.68 -7.01
CA SER A 229 -3.17 -6.51 -7.14
C SER A 229 -2.24 -6.65 -8.34
N PHE A 230 -1.65 -7.82 -8.54
CA PHE A 230 -0.80 -8.11 -9.70
C PHE A 230 -1.58 -8.07 -11.01
N ASP A 231 -2.76 -8.67 -11.05
CA ASP A 231 -3.60 -8.73 -12.24
C ASP A 231 -4.06 -7.35 -12.67
N LEU A 232 -4.47 -6.49 -11.73
CA LEU A 232 -4.81 -5.10 -12.07
C LEU A 232 -3.58 -4.28 -12.48
N ILE A 233 -2.38 -4.59 -11.97
CA ILE A 233 -1.15 -3.97 -12.48
C ILE A 233 -0.91 -4.40 -13.93
N VAL A 234 -1.03 -5.68 -14.25
CA VAL A 234 -0.85 -6.16 -15.62
C VAL A 234 -1.91 -5.57 -16.55
N ASP A 235 -3.19 -5.56 -16.15
CA ASP A 235 -4.27 -4.88 -16.88
C ASP A 235 -3.94 -3.39 -17.13
N MET A 236 -3.43 -2.69 -16.11
CA MET A 236 -3.01 -1.28 -16.21
C MET A 236 -1.77 -1.06 -17.09
N LEU A 237 -0.90 -2.07 -17.23
CA LEU A 237 0.30 -1.98 -18.07
C LEU A 237 0.05 -2.49 -19.50
N THR A 238 -1.13 -3.04 -19.75
CA THR A 238 -1.61 -3.41 -21.08
C THR A 238 -2.58 -2.34 -21.59
N ASP A 239 -2.80 -2.25 -22.90
CA ASP A 239 -3.65 -1.20 -23.48
C ASP A 239 -5.14 -1.33 -23.12
N GLU A 240 -5.54 -2.39 -22.38
CA GLU A 240 -6.93 -2.65 -22.03
C GLU A 240 -7.39 -1.88 -20.77
N ASN A 241 -6.59 -1.67 -19.72
CA ASN A 241 -6.77 -0.68 -18.62
C ASN A 241 -8.16 -0.53 -17.94
N LEU A 242 -9.14 -1.36 -18.27
CA LEU A 242 -10.56 -1.05 -18.06
C LEU A 242 -10.98 -1.32 -16.62
N MET A 243 -10.37 -2.30 -15.94
CA MET A 243 -10.79 -2.71 -14.61
C MET A 243 -10.09 -1.89 -13.53
N ALA A 244 -8.77 -1.68 -13.65
CA ALA A 244 -8.01 -0.92 -12.66
C ALA A 244 -8.60 0.50 -12.47
N ARG A 245 -8.97 1.17 -13.56
CA ARG A 245 -9.48 2.55 -13.53
C ARG A 245 -10.90 2.71 -12.99
N GLN A 246 -11.65 1.63 -12.83
CA GLN A 246 -12.99 1.68 -12.23
C GLN A 246 -12.95 1.83 -10.71
N LEU A 247 -11.80 1.52 -10.10
CA LEU A 247 -11.59 1.60 -8.67
C LEU A 247 -10.88 2.90 -8.30
N ASP A 248 -11.23 3.44 -7.12
CA ASP A 248 -10.57 4.61 -6.54
C ASP A 248 -9.30 4.16 -5.79
N PRO A 249 -8.07 4.52 -6.24
CA PRO A 249 -6.84 4.15 -5.55
C PRO A 249 -6.75 4.70 -4.14
N SER A 250 -7.49 5.77 -3.82
CA SER A 250 -7.56 6.30 -2.45
C SER A 250 -8.61 5.59 -1.58
N GLY A 251 -9.52 4.83 -2.19
CA GLY A 251 -10.64 4.11 -1.57
C GLY A 251 -11.46 4.94 -0.60
N ASN A 252 -11.57 6.25 -0.80
CA ASN A 252 -12.24 7.16 0.11
C ASN A 252 -13.69 6.74 0.40
N GLN A 253 -14.39 6.29 -0.64
CA GLN A 253 -15.76 5.78 -0.54
C GLN A 253 -15.82 4.48 0.27
N SER A 254 -15.02 3.48 -0.09
CA SER A 254 -14.99 2.15 0.52
C SER A 254 -14.61 2.21 2.01
N LEU A 255 -13.61 3.03 2.36
CA LEU A 255 -13.22 3.28 3.75
C LEU A 255 -14.32 3.99 4.55
N ARG A 256 -15.10 4.87 3.92
CA ARG A 256 -16.26 5.50 4.54
C ARG A 256 -17.41 4.50 4.73
N GLN A 257 -17.73 3.70 3.72
CA GLN A 257 -18.76 2.67 3.78
C GLN A 257 -18.45 1.64 4.86
N SER A 258 -17.20 1.19 5.00
CA SER A 258 -16.75 0.28 6.05
C SER A 258 -17.10 0.80 7.45
N LYS A 259 -16.85 2.10 7.70
CA LYS A 259 -17.21 2.75 8.98
C LYS A 259 -18.72 2.81 9.19
N GLU A 260 -19.47 3.15 8.14
CA GLU A 260 -20.93 3.24 8.20
C GLU A 260 -21.57 1.88 8.47
N LEU A 261 -21.14 0.83 7.75
CA LEU A 261 -21.58 -0.55 7.91
C LEU A 261 -21.32 -1.03 9.34
N ARG A 262 -20.10 -0.86 9.84
CA ARG A 262 -19.75 -1.23 11.23
C ARG A 262 -20.63 -0.54 12.25
N ARG A 263 -20.81 0.78 12.14
CA ARG A 263 -21.66 1.57 13.05
C ARG A 263 -23.11 1.11 13.03
N GLN A 264 -23.64 0.75 11.86
CA GLN A 264 -24.99 0.20 11.74
C GLN A 264 -25.11 -1.12 12.50
N TYR A 265 -24.18 -2.06 12.28
CA TYR A 265 -24.20 -3.37 12.94
C TYR A 265 -23.99 -3.30 14.46
N GLN A 266 -23.19 -2.35 14.94
CA GLN A 266 -23.04 -2.09 16.39
C GLN A 266 -24.35 -1.62 17.04
N ARG A 267 -25.17 -0.82 16.33
CA ARG A 267 -26.45 -0.31 16.86
C ARG A 267 -27.54 -1.38 16.97
N ILE A 268 -27.52 -2.37 16.08
CA ILE A 268 -28.54 -3.42 15.98
C ILE A 268 -28.13 -4.73 16.69
N GLY A 269 -27.04 -4.74 17.45
CA GLY A 269 -26.60 -5.92 18.21
C GLY A 269 -25.86 -6.97 17.40
N GLY A 270 -25.28 -6.61 16.25
CA GLY A 270 -24.40 -7.47 15.46
C GLY A 270 -25.08 -8.29 14.36
N GLN A 271 -26.41 -8.22 14.22
CA GLN A 271 -27.14 -8.85 13.12
C GLN A 271 -28.20 -7.91 12.52
N ARG A 272 -28.30 -7.86 11.19
CA ARG A 272 -29.32 -7.12 10.45
C ARG A 272 -30.22 -8.09 9.72
N ASN A 273 -31.50 -8.17 10.07
CA ASN A 273 -32.45 -9.11 9.43
C ASN A 273 -31.97 -10.57 9.45
N GLY A 274 -31.30 -11.01 10.52
CA GLY A 274 -30.71 -12.35 10.63
C GLY A 274 -29.36 -12.54 9.93
N ARG A 275 -28.88 -11.53 9.19
CA ARG A 275 -27.60 -11.55 8.50
C ARG A 275 -26.44 -11.13 9.43
N PRO A 276 -25.37 -11.93 9.58
CA PRO A 276 -24.19 -11.56 10.36
C PRO A 276 -23.37 -10.45 9.68
N LEU A 277 -22.66 -9.65 10.48
CA LEU A 277 -21.74 -8.61 9.97
C LEU A 277 -20.71 -9.17 8.99
N ALA A 278 -20.14 -10.35 9.27
CA ALA A 278 -19.12 -10.96 8.43
C ALA A 278 -19.61 -11.20 7.00
N GLU A 279 -20.85 -11.66 6.84
CA GLU A 279 -21.45 -11.92 5.54
C GLU A 279 -21.71 -10.61 4.77
N ALA A 280 -22.24 -9.58 5.46
CA ALA A 280 -22.47 -8.28 4.82
C ALA A 280 -21.18 -7.55 4.44
N VAL A 281 -20.10 -7.78 5.19
CA VAL A 281 -18.76 -7.28 4.86
C VAL A 281 -18.20 -8.00 3.63
N GLU A 282 -18.45 -9.31 3.51
CA GLU A 282 -18.00 -10.08 2.35
C GLU A 282 -18.72 -9.66 1.05
N ASP A 283 -20.02 -9.34 1.11
CA ASP A 283 -20.72 -8.80 -0.08
C ASP A 283 -20.18 -7.45 -0.53
N GLU A 284 -19.83 -6.57 0.42
CA GLU A 284 -19.48 -5.19 0.12
C GLU A 284 -17.98 -5.04 -0.23
N PHE A 285 -17.11 -5.81 0.41
CA PHE A 285 -15.65 -5.67 0.32
C PHE A 285 -14.93 -6.98 -0.02
N GLY A 286 -15.66 -8.06 -0.30
CA GLY A 286 -15.08 -9.30 -0.80
C GLY A 286 -14.46 -9.09 -2.17
N LEU A 287 -13.35 -9.79 -2.42
CA LEU A 287 -12.74 -9.79 -3.75
C LEU A 287 -13.71 -10.46 -4.74
N PRO A 288 -13.71 -10.03 -6.02
CA PRO A 288 -14.43 -10.78 -7.03
C PRO A 288 -13.86 -12.22 -7.14
N PRO A 289 -14.71 -13.20 -7.49
CA PRO A 289 -14.42 -14.62 -7.26
C PRO A 289 -13.25 -15.18 -8.08
N GLU A 290 -12.95 -14.62 -9.24
CA GLU A 290 -11.86 -15.07 -10.09
C GLU A 290 -11.00 -13.87 -10.53
N PRO A 291 -9.68 -13.88 -10.23
CA PRO A 291 -8.76 -12.88 -10.75
C PRO A 291 -8.60 -13.05 -12.27
N LEU A 292 -7.93 -12.11 -12.95
CA LEU A 292 -7.75 -12.09 -14.41
C LEU A 292 -6.83 -13.19 -14.94
N GLY A 293 -6.17 -13.95 -14.05
CA GLY A 293 -5.37 -15.12 -14.36
C GLY A 293 -3.92 -14.83 -14.73
N HIS A 294 -3.48 -13.57 -14.68
CA HIS A 294 -2.07 -13.22 -14.91
C HIS A 294 -1.18 -13.73 -13.78
N TRP A 295 -1.69 -13.71 -12.56
CA TRP A 295 -0.99 -14.20 -11.36
C TRP A 295 -0.68 -15.70 -11.41
N ASP A 296 -1.56 -16.50 -12.01
CA ASP A 296 -1.34 -17.95 -12.15
C ASP A 296 -0.21 -18.26 -13.13
N ALA A 297 0.01 -17.38 -14.12
CA ALA A 297 1.14 -17.46 -15.03
C ALA A 297 2.46 -16.94 -14.42
N SER A 298 2.41 -16.30 -13.25
CA SER A 298 3.57 -15.69 -12.61
C SER A 298 4.54 -16.74 -12.06
N THR A 299 5.84 -16.59 -12.36
CA THR A 299 6.89 -17.43 -11.76
C THR A 299 7.40 -16.89 -10.42
N LYS A 300 6.78 -15.84 -9.86
CA LYS A 300 7.25 -15.20 -8.63
C LYS A 300 7.14 -16.15 -7.44
N VAL A 301 8.18 -16.20 -6.62
CA VAL A 301 8.14 -16.89 -5.32
C VAL A 301 7.08 -16.26 -4.42
N ARG A 302 6.28 -17.09 -3.74
CA ARG A 302 5.20 -16.70 -2.82
C ARG A 302 5.68 -16.94 -1.38
N PRO A 303 6.26 -15.93 -0.68
CA PRO A 303 6.95 -16.15 0.60
C PRO A 303 6.06 -16.74 1.70
N TRP A 304 4.76 -16.46 1.64
CA TRP A 304 3.77 -16.99 2.59
C TRP A 304 3.58 -18.51 2.48
N HIS A 305 3.83 -19.13 1.32
CA HIS A 305 3.80 -20.59 1.18
C HIS A 305 4.98 -21.31 1.85
N GLU A 306 6.13 -20.63 2.02
CA GLU A 306 7.34 -21.25 2.59
C GLU A 306 7.30 -21.33 4.13
N THR A 307 6.50 -20.47 4.77
CA THR A 307 6.35 -20.37 6.23
C THR A 307 5.87 -21.66 6.90
N VAL A 308 5.22 -22.56 6.14
CA VAL A 308 4.68 -23.85 6.61
C VAL A 308 5.78 -24.87 6.95
N THR A 309 7.01 -24.73 6.44
CA THR A 309 8.04 -25.78 6.57
C THR A 309 8.93 -25.67 7.82
N SER A 310 8.84 -24.60 8.62
CA SER A 310 9.73 -24.39 9.77
C SER A 310 9.21 -24.94 11.12
N HIS A 311 8.00 -25.49 11.16
CA HIS A 311 7.41 -26.09 12.38
C HIS A 311 7.31 -27.63 12.27
N GLY A 312 8.22 -28.22 11.49
CA GLY A 312 8.48 -29.65 11.55
C GLY A 312 9.23 -30.00 12.82
N VAL A 313 8.52 -30.63 13.76
CA VAL A 313 9.06 -31.36 14.90
C VAL A 313 10.31 -32.15 14.47
N VAL A 314 11.44 -31.87 15.11
CA VAL A 314 12.62 -32.76 15.09
C VAL A 314 12.66 -33.46 16.46
N PRO A 315 12.93 -34.78 16.53
CA PRO A 315 12.72 -35.62 17.71
C PRO A 315 13.45 -35.19 18.98
#